data_AF-A0A944ZB25-F1
#
_entry.id   AF-A0A944ZB25-F1
#
_cell.length_a   1.000
_cell.length_b   1.000
_cell.length_c   1.000
_cell.angle_alpha   90.00
_cell.angle_beta   90.00
_cell.angle_gamma   90.00
#
_symmetry.space_group_name_H-M   'P 1'
#
loop_
_entity.id
_entity.type
_entity.pdbx_description
1 polymer ?
#
loop_
_entity_poly.entity_id
_entity_poly.type
_entity_poly.pdbx_seq_one_letter_code
_entity_poly.pdbx_strand_id
1 'polypeptide(L)'
;MRKLIILCLFGALMGSGNDSLNKASAAMRAGMYKEALSHISDAQIMDRSNPDIYRMEALLHEALEDFELALAAWKNCLKYSKDEFISSEAKVHIQNLLTE
;
A
#
# COMPACT_ATOMS: atom_id res chain seq x y z
N MET A 1 44.18 -1.59 22.27
CA MET A 1 43.89 -2.43 21.09
C MET A 1 42.46 -2.13 20.66
N ARG A 2 42.31 -1.75 19.40
CA ARG A 2 41.30 -0.81 18.89
C ARG A 2 40.25 -1.58 18.09
N LYS A 3 38.98 -1.35 18.45
CA LYS A 3 37.72 -1.65 17.73
C LYS A 3 37.35 -3.13 17.58
N LEU A 4 36.45 -3.57 18.46
CA LEU A 4 35.60 -4.74 18.29
C LEU A 4 34.73 -4.51 17.04
N ILE A 5 34.96 -5.30 15.99
CA ILE A 5 34.09 -5.36 14.81
C ILE A 5 32.84 -6.13 15.26
N ILE A 6 31.80 -5.41 15.69
CA ILE A 6 30.42 -5.91 15.66
C ILE A 6 29.86 -5.46 14.31
N LEU A 7 30.08 -6.30 13.30
CA LEU A 7 29.36 -6.23 12.03
C LEU A 7 28.71 -7.59 11.82
N CYS A 8 27.68 -7.87 12.61
CA CYS A 8 26.82 -9.03 12.40
C CYS A 8 25.36 -8.60 12.54
N LEU A 9 24.65 -8.77 11.43
CA LEU A 9 23.22 -9.08 11.34
C LEU A 9 22.22 -7.94 11.59
N PHE A 10 22.00 -7.12 10.57
CA PHE A 10 20.63 -6.73 10.18
C PHE A 10 20.52 -6.66 8.64
N GLY A 11 21.01 -7.72 7.99
CA GLY A 11 20.92 -7.91 6.54
C GLY A 11 19.72 -8.76 6.10
N ALA A 12 18.58 -8.68 6.79
CA ALA A 12 17.42 -9.53 6.52
C ALA A 12 16.06 -8.80 6.60
N LEU A 13 16.00 -7.50 6.26
CA LEU A 13 14.74 -6.74 6.25
C LEU A 13 14.27 -6.28 4.86
N MET A 14 14.90 -6.74 3.78
CA MET A 14 14.66 -6.21 2.42
C MET A 14 13.68 -7.07 1.59
N GLY A 15 12.74 -7.79 2.21
CA GLY A 15 11.84 -8.70 1.48
C GLY A 15 10.37 -8.75 1.92
N SER A 16 9.98 -8.15 3.06
CA SER A 16 8.64 -8.35 3.62
C SER A 16 7.54 -7.46 3.02
N GLY A 17 7.87 -6.28 2.47
CA GLY A 17 6.85 -5.37 1.93
C GLY A 17 6.07 -5.97 0.76
N ASN A 18 6.76 -6.68 -0.15
CA ASN A 18 6.11 -7.35 -1.29
C ASN A 18 5.28 -8.57 -0.87
N ASP A 19 5.71 -9.29 0.17
CA ASP A 19 4.97 -10.42 0.73
C ASP A 19 3.63 -9.96 1.34
N SER A 20 3.63 -8.87 2.10
CA SER A 20 2.40 -8.31 2.68
C SER A 20 1.39 -7.87 1.62
N LEU A 21 1.82 -7.23 0.52
CA LEU A 21 0.90 -6.86 -0.55
C LEU A 21 0.33 -8.07 -1.30
N ASN A 22 1.13 -9.11 -1.52
CA ASN A 22 0.64 -10.35 -2.12
C ASN A 22 -0.43 -11.02 -1.26
N LYS A 23 -0.25 -11.02 0.07
CA LYS A 23 -1.23 -11.53 1.04
C LYS A 23 -2.50 -10.68 1.07
N ALA A 24 -2.37 -9.35 1.10
CA ALA A 24 -3.52 -8.45 0.99
C ALA A 24 -4.33 -8.73 -0.27
N SER A 25 -3.67 -8.83 -1.42
CA SER A 25 -4.31 -9.13 -2.70
C SER A 25 -5.03 -10.50 -2.69
N ALA A 26 -4.44 -11.52 -2.07
CA ALA A 26 -5.08 -12.82 -1.90
C ALA A 26 -6.31 -12.76 -0.99
N ALA A 27 -6.21 -12.07 0.14
CA ALA A 27 -7.32 -11.85 1.06
C ALA A 27 -8.48 -11.08 0.40
N MET A 28 -8.20 -10.04 -0.40
CA MET A 28 -9.20 -9.31 -1.18
C MET A 28 -9.95 -10.23 -2.14
N ARG A 29 -9.23 -11.06 -2.91
CA ARG A 29 -9.84 -12.05 -3.82
C ARG A 29 -10.69 -13.09 -3.08
N ALA A 30 -10.36 -13.37 -1.82
CA ALA A 30 -11.11 -14.28 -0.96
C ALA A 30 -12.28 -13.60 -0.21
N GLY A 31 -12.50 -12.29 -0.39
CA GLY A 31 -13.52 -11.52 0.35
C GLY A 31 -13.16 -11.28 1.83
N MET A 32 -11.91 -11.52 2.23
CA MET A 32 -11.42 -11.38 3.60
C MET A 32 -10.91 -9.95 3.83
N TYR A 33 -11.82 -8.97 3.73
CA TYR A 33 -11.45 -7.55 3.68
C TYR A 33 -10.72 -7.03 4.94
N LYS A 34 -11.07 -7.52 6.13
CA LYS A 34 -10.36 -7.14 7.37
C LYS A 34 -8.91 -7.63 7.39
N GLU A 35 -8.68 -8.84 6.88
CA GLU A 35 -7.33 -9.40 6.78
C GLU A 35 -6.53 -8.69 5.70
N ALA A 36 -7.16 -8.34 4.58
CA ALA A 36 -6.55 -7.50 3.55
C ALA A 36 -6.07 -6.15 4.13
N LEU A 37 -6.91 -5.46 4.90
CA LEU A 37 -6.51 -4.22 5.59
C LEU A 37 -5.33 -4.42 6.53
N SER A 38 -5.31 -5.52 7.30
CA SER A 38 -4.17 -5.83 8.18
C SER A 38 -2.88 -5.97 7.40
N HIS A 39 -2.89 -6.70 6.28
CA HIS A 39 -1.72 -6.88 5.43
C HIS A 39 -1.30 -5.59 4.71
N ILE A 40 -2.25 -4.73 4.33
CA ILE A 40 -1.96 -3.39 3.81
C ILE A 40 -1.24 -2.55 4.87
N SER A 41 -1.73 -2.56 6.12
CA SER A 41 -1.07 -1.86 7.23
C SER A 41 0.35 -2.37 7.46
N ASP A 42 0.56 -3.69 7.41
CA ASP A 42 1.91 -4.27 7.52
C ASP A 42 2.82 -3.78 6.38
N ALA A 43 2.30 -3.72 5.15
CA ALA A 43 3.05 -3.19 4.01
C ALA A 43 3.40 -1.70 4.21
N GLN A 44 2.46 -0.88 4.68
CA GLN A 44 2.67 0.55 4.95
C GLN A 44 3.77 0.77 6.00
N ILE A 45 3.85 -0.08 7.03
CA ILE A 45 4.92 -0.01 8.05
C ILE A 45 6.30 -0.22 7.40
N MET A 46 6.38 -1.13 6.42
CA MET A 46 7.62 -1.45 5.71
C MET A 46 8.04 -0.38 4.71
N ASP A 47 7.11 0.19 3.96
CA ASP A 47 7.39 1.29 3.02
C ASP A 47 6.22 2.29 2.96
N ARG A 48 6.34 3.38 3.70
CA ARG A 48 5.32 4.44 3.78
C ARG A 48 5.20 5.30 2.53
N SER A 49 6.04 5.07 1.52
CA SER A 49 6.08 5.87 0.29
C SER A 49 5.84 5.05 -0.96
N ASN A 50 5.42 3.79 -0.82
CA ASN A 50 5.11 2.96 -1.98
C ASN A 50 3.66 3.23 -2.47
N PRO A 51 3.49 3.74 -3.70
CA PRO A 51 2.17 4.06 -4.25
C PRO A 51 1.26 2.83 -4.44
N ASP A 52 1.81 1.63 -4.66
CA ASP A 52 1.02 0.41 -4.85
C ASP A 52 0.27 -0.01 -3.58
N ILE A 53 0.83 0.33 -2.41
CA ILE A 53 0.17 0.06 -1.12
C ILE A 53 -1.10 0.88 -1.02
N TYR A 54 -1.00 2.18 -1.30
CA TYR A 54 -2.13 3.11 -1.29
C TYR A 54 -3.12 2.83 -2.41
N ARG A 55 -2.64 2.35 -3.57
CA ARG A 55 -3.50 1.89 -4.68
C ARG A 55 -4.39 0.73 -4.23
N MET A 56 -3.81 -0.27 -3.56
CA MET A 56 -4.58 -1.42 -3.10
C MET A 56 -5.52 -1.07 -1.94
N GLU A 57 -5.10 -0.20 -1.03
CA GLU A 57 -5.96 0.37 0.03
C GLU A 57 -7.19 1.09 -0.56
N ALA A 58 -6.98 1.91 -1.59
CA ALA A 58 -8.05 2.63 -2.24
C ALA A 58 -9.06 1.70 -2.92
N LEU A 59 -8.58 0.72 -3.70
CA LEU A 59 -9.42 -0.28 -4.35
C LEU A 59 -10.23 -1.12 -3.35
N LEU A 60 -9.64 -1.44 -2.20
CA LEU A 60 -10.34 -2.15 -1.13
C LEU A 60 -11.48 -1.31 -0.55
N HIS A 61 -11.24 -0.03 -0.29
CA HIS A 61 -12.29 0.86 0.22
C HIS A 61 -13.38 1.14 -0.82
N GLU A 62 -13.07 1.23 -2.12
CA GLU A 62 -14.11 1.29 -3.17
C GLU A 62 -14.98 0.02 -3.18
N ALA A 63 -14.37 -1.16 -3.05
CA ALA A 63 -15.12 -2.42 -2.97
C ALA A 63 -15.99 -2.54 -1.70
N LEU A 64 -15.69 -1.76 -0.67
CA LEU A 64 -16.45 -1.67 0.58
C LEU A 64 -17.43 -0.49 0.62
N GLU A 65 -17.49 0.33 -0.44
CA GLU A 65 -18.26 1.58 -0.49
C GLU A 65 -17.83 2.62 0.57
N ASP A 66 -16.60 2.53 1.08
CA ASP A 66 -15.98 3.48 2.01
C ASP A 66 -15.33 4.66 1.25
N PHE A 67 -16.12 5.41 0.48
CA PHE A 67 -15.60 6.36 -0.51
C PHE A 67 -14.69 7.47 0.04
N GLU A 68 -14.91 7.93 1.26
CA GLU A 68 -14.04 8.93 1.90
C GLU A 68 -12.61 8.37 2.12
N LEU A 69 -12.51 7.12 2.57
CA LEU A 69 -11.24 6.43 2.79
C LEU A 69 -10.58 6.06 1.47
N ALA A 70 -11.37 5.62 0.48
CA ALA A 70 -10.88 5.38 -0.88
C ALA A 70 -10.25 6.65 -1.48
N LEU A 71 -10.94 7.79 -1.37
CA LEU A 71 -10.44 9.07 -1.87
C LEU A 71 -9.14 9.50 -1.17
N ALA A 72 -9.04 9.31 0.15
CA ALA A 72 -7.82 9.60 0.90
C ALA A 72 -6.65 8.71 0.45
N ALA A 73 -6.90 7.41 0.25
CA ALA A 73 -5.90 6.47 -0.22
C ALA A 73 -5.45 6.78 -1.66
N TRP A 74 -6.36 7.09 -2.58
CA TRP A 74 -5.99 7.52 -3.94
C TRP A 74 -5.16 8.79 -3.97
N LYS A 75 -5.46 9.77 -3.10
CA LYS A 75 -4.64 10.99 -2.95
C LYS A 75 -3.23 10.66 -2.48
N ASN A 76 -3.07 9.70 -1.57
CA ASN A 76 -1.74 9.23 -1.16
C ASN A 76 -1.03 8.46 -2.29
N CYS A 77 -1.75 7.60 -3.02
CA CYS A 77 -1.21 6.91 -4.20
C CYS A 77 -0.63 7.92 -5.21
N LEU A 78 -1.40 8.95 -5.56
CA LEU A 78 -0.96 10.03 -6.45
C LEU A 78 0.23 10.82 -5.87
N LYS A 79 0.20 11.12 -4.57
CA LYS A 79 1.27 11.87 -3.88
C LYS A 79 2.62 11.15 -3.95
N TYR A 80 2.63 9.83 -3.82
CA TYR A 80 3.85 9.03 -3.75
C TYR A 80 4.27 8.42 -5.10
N SER A 81 3.38 8.38 -6.08
CA SER A 81 3.70 7.83 -7.39
C SER A 81 4.66 8.71 -8.19
N LYS A 82 5.63 8.06 -8.82
CA LYS A 82 6.46 8.62 -9.90
C LYS A 82 6.13 7.98 -11.24
N ASP A 83 5.27 6.97 -11.24
CA ASP A 83 4.84 6.24 -12.43
C ASP A 83 3.63 6.96 -13.03
N GLU A 84 3.71 7.28 -14.32
CA GLU A 84 2.68 8.05 -15.02
C GLU A 84 1.38 7.27 -15.14
N PHE A 85 1.45 5.94 -15.31
CA PHE A 85 0.28 5.08 -15.42
C PHE A 85 -0.47 5.05 -14.08
N ILE A 86 0.21 4.75 -12.97
CA ILE A 86 -0.39 4.75 -11.62
C ILE A 86 -0.94 6.13 -11.27
N SER A 87 -0.21 7.19 -11.63
CA SER A 87 -0.68 8.57 -11.39
C SER A 87 -1.95 8.90 -12.17
N SER A 88 -2.08 8.37 -13.39
CA SER A 88 -3.26 8.58 -14.23
C SER A 88 -4.45 7.78 -13.74
N GLU A 89 -4.25 6.52 -13.33
CA GLU A 89 -5.25 5.68 -12.66
C GLU A 89 -5.81 6.41 -11.42
N ALA A 90 -4.93 6.85 -10.51
CA ALA A 90 -5.35 7.56 -9.30
C ALA A 90 -6.17 8.82 -9.60
N LYS A 91 -5.80 9.60 -10.62
CA LYS A 91 -6.56 10.80 -11.02
C LYS A 91 -7.96 10.47 -11.51
N VAL A 92 -8.12 9.40 -12.29
CA VAL A 92 -9.44 8.96 -12.78
C VAL A 92 -10.34 8.58 -11.61
N HIS A 93 -9.85 7.76 -10.69
CA HIS A 93 -10.63 7.37 -9.51
C HIS A 93 -10.96 8.56 -8.61
N ILE A 94 -9.99 9.45 -8.34
CA ILE A 94 -10.24 10.69 -7.57
C ILE A 94 -11.34 11.52 -8.24
N GLN A 95 -11.30 11.68 -9.57
CA GLN A 95 -12.30 12.46 -10.28
C GLN A 95 -13.69 11.81 -10.17
N ASN A 96 -13.79 10.49 -10.32
CA ASN A 96 -15.04 9.76 -10.22
C ASN A 96 -15.64 9.88 -8.81
N LEU A 97 -14.84 9.64 -7.76
CA LEU A 97 -15.27 9.71 -6.36
C LEU A 97 -15.68 11.13 -5.91
N LEU A 98 -15.21 12.18 -6.59
CA LEU A 98 -15.63 13.56 -6.32
C LEU A 98 -16.92 13.95 -7.06
N THR A 99 -17.39 13.12 -7.98
CA THR A 99 -18.60 13.37 -8.78
C THR A 99 -19.81 12.52 -8.38
N GLU A 100 -19.60 11.52 -7.52
CA GLU A 100 -20.68 10.75 -6.86
C GLU A 100 -21.25 11.50 -5.64
#